data_AF-A0A944LDI4-F1
#
_entry.id   AF-A0A944LDI4-F1
#
_cell.length_a   1.000
_cell.length_b   1.000
_cell.length_c   1.000
_cell.angle_alpha   90.00
_cell.angle_beta   90.00
_cell.angle_gamma   90.00
#
_symmetry.space_group_name_H-M   'P 1'
#
loop_
_entity.id
_entity.type
_entity.pdbx_description
1 polymer ?
#
loop_
_entity_poly.entity_id
_entity_poly.type
_entity_poly.pdbx_seq_one_letter_code
_entity_poly.pdbx_strand_id
1 'polypeptide(L)' 'MSSGDPRQVALSLVETGDVSLFRLWLHYWRQGGNACEMELDAFIHGVPLLDAVEADILSWALEVLSSP' A
#
# COMPACT_ATOMS: atom_id res chain seq x y z
N MET A 1 -8.49 -9.68 8.84
CA MET A 1 -7.11 -10.00 8.43
C MET A 1 -7.17 -10.83 7.17
N SER A 2 -7.10 -10.19 5.99
CA SER A 2 -6.84 -10.92 4.75
C SER A 2 -5.45 -11.54 4.84
N SER A 3 -5.32 -12.82 4.50
CA SER A 3 -4.13 -13.65 4.73
C SER A 3 -2.96 -13.39 3.75
N GLY A 4 -2.92 -12.25 3.06
CA GLY A 4 -1.92 -11.93 2.02
C GLY A 4 -0.96 -10.83 2.45
N ASP A 5 0.28 -10.88 1.95
CA ASP A 5 1.25 -9.79 2.13
C ASP A 5 0.66 -8.49 1.54
N PRO A 6 0.53 -7.40 2.33
CA PRO A 6 -0.08 -6.16 1.86
C PRO A 6 0.65 -5.57 0.64
N ARG A 7 1.95 -5.86 0.47
CA ARG A 7 2.71 -5.46 -0.72
C ARG A 7 2.19 -6.15 -1.98
N GLN A 8 1.93 -7.45 -1.91
CA GLN A 8 1.44 -8.22 -3.07
C GLN A 8 0.02 -7.81 -3.44
N VAL A 9 -0.83 -7.54 -2.45
CA VAL A 9 -2.20 -7.04 -2.69
C VAL A 9 -2.15 -5.66 -3.34
N ALA A 10 -1.35 -4.74 -2.79
CA ALA A 10 -1.18 -3.40 -3.33
C ALA A 10 -0.63 -3.42 -4.77
N LEU A 11 0.43 -4.20 -5.01
CA LEU A 11 1.02 -4.36 -6.34
C LEU A 11 -0.02 -4.87 -7.34
N SER A 12 -0.78 -5.91 -6.99
CA SER A 12 -1.82 -6.45 -7.86
C SER A 12 -2.86 -5.40 -8.23
N LEU A 13 -3.32 -4.58 -7.29
CA LEU A 13 -4.33 -3.53 -7.56
C LEU A 13 -3.79 -2.41 -8.46
N VAL A 14 -2.50 -2.08 -8.33
CA VAL A 14 -1.83 -1.09 -9.18
C VAL A 14 -1.63 -1.64 -10.59
N GLU A 15 -1.18 -2.89 -10.73
CA GLU A 15 -0.96 -3.54 -12.02
C GLU A 15 -2.25 -3.81 -12.80
N THR A 16 -3.36 -4.15 -12.12
CA THR A 16 -4.67 -4.31 -12.75
C THR A 16 -5.31 -2.96 -13.11
N GLY A 17 -4.83 -1.86 -12.53
CA GLY A 17 -5.38 -0.52 -12.69
C GLY A 17 -6.64 -0.26 -11.85
N ASP A 18 -6.97 -1.15 -10.92
CA ASP A 18 -8.10 -0.98 -9.99
C ASP A 18 -7.88 0.23 -9.06
N VAL A 19 -6.62 0.49 -8.70
CA VAL A 19 -6.20 1.65 -7.91
C VAL A 19 -4.94 2.25 -8.52
N SER A 20 -4.92 3.56 -8.75
CA SER A 20 -3.68 4.23 -9.16
C SER A 20 -2.69 4.30 -8.00
N LEU A 21 -1.39 4.25 -8.29
CA LEU A 21 -0.32 4.40 -7.28
C LEU A 21 -0.53 5.65 -6.42
N PHE A 22 -0.82 6.80 -7.03
CA PHE A 22 -1.12 8.04 -6.32
C PHE A 22 -2.30 7.88 -5.34
N ARG A 23 -3.37 7.19 -5.74
CA ARG A 23 -4.54 6.96 -4.87
C ARG A 23 -4.18 6.03 -3.72
N LEU A 24 -3.43 4.97 -3.97
CA LEU A 24 -2.90 4.10 -2.92
C LEU A 24 -2.06 4.90 -1.91
N TRP A 25 -1.08 5.66 -2.41
CA TRP A 25 -0.21 6.51 -1.59
C TRP A 25 -0.99 7.52 -0.76
N LEU A 26 -1.99 8.20 -1.34
CA LEU A 26 -2.81 9.16 -0.62
C LEU A 26 -3.56 8.53 0.55
N HIS A 27 -4.09 7.31 0.37
CA HIS A 27 -4.77 6.59 1.44
C HIS A 27 -3.79 6.09 2.50
N TYR A 28 -2.66 5.52 2.10
CA TYR A 28 -1.56 5.14 3.00
C TYR A 28 -1.07 6.33 3.85
N TRP A 29 -0.83 7.48 3.23
CA TRP A 29 -0.40 8.70 3.91
C TRP A 29 -1.46 9.20 4.92
N ARG A 30 -2.74 9.16 4.55
CA ARG A 30 -3.85 9.53 5.46
C ARG A 30 -3.94 8.63 6.69
N GLN A 31 -3.48 7.38 6.60
CA GLN A 31 -3.42 6.44 7.71
C GLN A 31 -2.16 6.61 8.59
N GLY A 32 -1.28 7.57 8.26
CA GLY A 32 -0.06 7.87 9.02
C GLY A 32 1.23 7.37 8.37
N GLY A 33 1.14 6.85 7.14
CA GLY A 33 2.30 6.41 6.38
C GLY A 33 3.25 7.57 6.06
N ASN A 34 4.54 7.37 6.25
CA ASN A 34 5.54 8.44 6.14
C ASN A 34 6.36 8.40 4.84
N ALA A 35 6.24 7.32 4.06
CA ALA A 35 6.93 7.19 2.78
C ALA A 35 6.36 8.13 1.72
N CYS A 36 7.22 8.65 0.85
CA CYS A 36 6.78 9.31 -0.37
C CYS A 36 6.22 8.28 -1.38
N GLU A 37 5.53 8.76 -2.42
CA GLU A 37 4.92 7.89 -3.45
C GLU A 37 5.94 6.92 -4.09
N MET A 38 7.17 7.40 -4.35
CA MET A 38 8.24 6.58 -4.94
C MET A 38 8.75 5.50 -3.99
N GLU A 39 8.88 5.79 -2.70
CA GLU A 39 9.31 4.80 -1.70
C GLU A 39 8.24 3.72 -1.50
N LEU A 40 6.96 4.11 -1.52
CA LEU A 40 5.85 3.17 -1.48
C LEU A 40 5.82 2.28 -2.74
N ASP A 41 6.03 2.86 -3.93
CA ASP A 41 6.13 2.11 -5.18
C ASP A 41 7.26 1.07 -5.14
N ALA A 42 8.46 1.47 -4.70
CA ALA A 42 9.57 0.55 -4.53
C ALA A 42 9.25 -0.55 -3.49
N PHE A 43 8.56 -0.19 -2.41
CA PHE A 43 8.18 -1.13 -1.36
C PHE A 43 7.19 -2.19 -1.84
N ILE A 44 6.14 -1.83 -2.59
CA ILE A 44 5.19 -2.80 -3.14
C ILE A 44 5.84 -3.72 -4.20
N HIS A 45 6.89 -3.24 -4.88
CA HIS A 45 7.74 -4.05 -5.76
C HIS A 45 8.81 -4.88 -5.02
N GLY A 46 8.77 -4.93 -3.68
CA GLY A 46 9.60 -5.81 -2.87
C GLY A 46 10.95 -5.24 -2.43
N VAL A 47 11.22 -3.95 -2.67
CA VAL A 47 12.42 -3.29 -2.13
C VAL A 47 12.22 -3.04 -0.62
N PRO A 48 13.10 -3.54 0.27
CA PRO A 48 12.89 -3.50 1.72
C PRO A 48 13.27 -2.13 2.31
N LEU A 49 12.59 -1.06 1.86
CA LEU A 49 12.80 0.31 2.35
C LEU A 49 11.97 0.64 3.60
N LEU A 50 10.82 -0.01 3.76
CA LEU A 50 9.86 0.29 4.82
C LEU A 50 9.79 -0.86 5.83
N ASP A 51 9.50 -0.51 7.08
CA ASP A 51 9.46 -1.45 8.19
C ASP A 51 8.08 -2.14 8.36
N ALA A 52 7.92 -2.91 9.43
CA ALA A 52 6.68 -3.62 9.71
C ALA A 52 5.50 -2.67 10.02
N VAL A 53 5.76 -1.51 10.65
CA VAL A 53 4.71 -0.54 10.96
C VAL A 53 4.16 0.05 9.66
N GLU A 54 5.04 0.35 8.70
CA GLU A 54 4.63 0.84 7.39
C GLU A 54 3.83 -0.21 6.60
N ALA A 55 4.17 -1.49 6.74
CA ALA A 55 3.38 -2.59 6.17
C ALA A 55 1.97 -2.69 6.78
N ASP A 56 1.85 -2.49 8.10
CA ASP A 56 0.55 -2.49 8.79
C ASP A 56 -0.32 -1.31 8.33
N ILE A 57 0.27 -0.11 8.20
CA ILE A 57 -0.41 1.08 7.68
C ILE A 57 -0.90 0.85 6.24
N LEU A 58 -0.06 0.24 5.39
CA LEU A 58 -0.46 -0.14 4.03
C LEU A 58 -1.66 -1.11 4.06
N SER A 59 -1.65 -2.09 4.95
CA SER A 59 -2.79 -3.01 5.13
C SER A 59 -4.07 -2.25 5.50
N TRP A 60 -4.02 -1.28 6.42
CA TRP A 60 -5.20 -0.48 6.78
C TRP A 60 -5.69 0.40 5.62
N ALA A 61 -4.78 0.96 4.83
CA ALA A 61 -5.16 1.74 3.65
C ALA A 61 -5.89 0.88 2.60
N LEU A 62 -5.43 -0.37 2.40
CA LEU A 62 -6.09 -1.33 1.51
C LEU A 62 -7.48 -1.73 2.00
N GLU A 63 -7.67 -1.89 3.32
CA GLU A 63 -8.99 -2.14 3.90
C GLU A 63 -9.97 -1.00 3.61
N VAL A 64 -9.51 0.27 3.71
CA VAL A 64 -10.32 1.45 3.36
C VAL A 64 -10.65 1.49 1.87
N LEU A 65 -9.69 1.17 1.00
CA LEU A 65 -9.89 1.15 -0.46
C LEU A 65 -10.83 0.03 -0.92
N SER A 66 -10.91 -1.07 -0.17
CA SER A 66 -11.76 -2.22 -0.47
C SER A 66 -13.18 -2.07 0.11
N SER A 67 -13.41 -1.05 0.94
CA SER A 67 -14.74 -0.76 1.49
C SER A 67 -15.61 -0.08 0.43
N PRO A 68 -16.88 -0.51 0.28
CA PRO A 68 -17.82 0.06 -0.69
C PRO A 68 -18.16 1.54 -0.43
#